data_AF-A0A1Z8UCY4-F1
#
_entry.id   AF-A0A1Z8UCY4-F1
#
_cell.length_a   1.000
_cell.length_b   1.000
_cell.length_c   1.000
_cell.angle_alpha   90.00
_cell.angle_beta   90.00
_cell.angle_gamma   90.00
#
_symmetry.space_group_name_H-M   'P 1'
#
loop_
_entity.id
_entity.type
_entity.pdbx_description
1 polymer ?
#
loop_
_entity_poly.entity_id
_entity_poly.type
_entity_poly.pdbx_seq_one_letter_code
_entity_poly.pdbx_strand_id
1 'polypeptide(L)'
;MDIGSLKKQSDLSYSIAIAKRNALEKAQSRQIIVYNEHIFRADPHTICVVRTLKETLDCFFILDTNNNPVEITDPSDFLSKLIERNQESLNSYHQMYKTFGNKGD
;
A
#
# COMPACT_ATOMS: atom_id res chain seq x y z
N MET A 1 -6.54 -32.86 -24.24
CA MET A 1 -5.63 -31.84 -23.67
C MET A 1 -4.23 -32.42 -23.72
N ASP A 2 -3.31 -31.76 -24.41
CA ASP A 2 -1.94 -32.24 -24.57
C ASP A 2 -1.10 -31.86 -23.33
N ILE A 3 -0.20 -32.72 -22.86
CA ILE A 3 0.63 -32.47 -21.66
C ILE A 3 1.44 -31.17 -21.83
N GLY A 4 1.86 -30.86 -23.05
CA GLY A 4 2.54 -29.60 -23.37
C GLY A 4 1.66 -28.35 -23.16
N SER A 5 0.35 -28.45 -23.40
CA SER A 5 -0.60 -27.35 -23.18
C SER A 5 -0.88 -27.09 -21.70
N LEU A 6 -0.98 -28.16 -20.91
CA LEU A 6 -1.14 -28.08 -19.44
C LEU A 6 0.10 -27.48 -18.78
N LYS A 7 1.30 -27.88 -19.20
CA LYS A 7 2.55 -27.33 -18.69
C LYS A 7 2.67 -25.83 -18.97
N LYS A 8 2.37 -25.38 -20.20
CA LYS A 8 2.38 -23.95 -20.57
C LYS A 8 1.40 -23.12 -19.74
N GLN A 9 0.18 -23.63 -19.50
CA GLN A 9 -0.80 -22.93 -18.65
C GLN A 9 -0.38 -22.86 -17.19
N SER A 10 0.25 -23.92 -16.67
CA SER A 10 0.79 -23.96 -15.31
C SER A 10 1.95 -22.97 -15.14
N ASP A 11 2.91 -22.96 -16.06
CA ASP A 11 4.05 -22.03 -16.07
C ASP A 11 3.57 -20.57 -16.17
N LEU A 12 2.58 -20.30 -17.03
CA LEU A 12 1.98 -18.97 -17.16
C LEU A 12 1.31 -18.53 -15.86
N SER A 13 0.48 -19.39 -15.26
CA SER A 13 -0.21 -19.10 -14.00
C SER A 13 0.77 -18.83 -12.85
N TYR A 14 1.85 -19.61 -12.78
CA TYR A 14 2.92 -19.43 -11.80
C TYR A 14 3.64 -18.09 -11.99
N SER A 15 3.99 -17.74 -13.24
CA SER A 15 4.65 -16.47 -13.54
C SER A 15 3.79 -15.26 -13.17
N ILE A 16 2.48 -15.33 -13.42
CA ILE A 16 1.51 -14.28 -13.06
C ILE A 16 1.42 -14.17 -11.53
N ALA A 17 1.39 -15.29 -10.81
CA ALA A 17 1.32 -15.29 -9.35
C ALA A 17 2.55 -14.62 -8.72
N ILE A 18 3.76 -14.93 -9.20
CA ILE A 18 4.99 -14.26 -8.76
C ILE A 18 4.94 -12.76 -9.06
N ALA A 19 4.55 -12.40 -10.28
CA ALA A 19 4.51 -11.01 -10.71
C ALA A 19 3.53 -10.17 -9.87
N LYS A 20 2.34 -10.73 -9.56
CA LYS A 20 1.37 -10.14 -8.65
C LYS A 20 1.93 -9.95 -7.25
N ARG A 21 2.56 -10.98 -6.68
CA ARG A 21 3.18 -10.90 -5.34
C ARG A 21 4.23 -9.79 -5.27
N ASN A 22 5.15 -9.77 -6.23
CA ASN A 22 6.22 -8.78 -6.27
C ASN A 22 5.67 -7.34 -6.45
N ALA A 23 4.62 -7.18 -7.26
CA ALA A 23 3.96 -5.87 -7.43
C ALA A 23 3.26 -5.43 -6.14
N LEU A 24 2.64 -6.35 -5.40
CA LEU A 24 1.99 -6.06 -4.13
C LEU A 24 3.01 -5.65 -3.05
N GLU A 25 4.13 -6.37 -2.93
CA GLU A 25 5.21 -6.01 -2.01
C GLU A 25 5.80 -4.63 -2.32
N LYS A 26 5.96 -4.29 -3.60
CA LYS A 26 6.37 -2.95 -4.03
C LYS A 26 5.34 -1.89 -3.65
N ALA A 27 4.05 -2.17 -3.80
CA ALA A 27 2.99 -1.24 -3.41
C ALA A 27 2.98 -0.99 -1.91
N GLN A 28 3.10 -2.04 -1.10
CA GLN A 28 3.18 -1.94 0.36
C GLN A 28 4.42 -1.18 0.82
N SER A 29 5.55 -1.35 0.13
CA SER A 29 6.77 -0.60 0.43
C SER A 29 6.62 0.90 0.12
N ARG A 30 5.88 1.25 -0.95
CA ARG A 30 5.58 2.65 -1.31
C ARG A 30 4.60 3.34 -0.36
N GLN A 31 3.82 2.57 0.41
CA GLN A 31 2.93 3.11 1.44
C GLN A 31 3.69 3.61 2.68
N ILE A 32 5.00 3.36 2.79
CA ILE A 32 5.80 3.85 3.90
C ILE A 32 6.02 5.36 3.72
N ILE A 33 5.67 6.14 4.75
CA ILE A 33 5.92 7.58 4.80
C ILE A 33 6.77 7.92 6.03
N VAL A 34 7.61 8.94 5.87
CA VAL A 34 8.30 9.57 6.99
C VAL A 34 7.58 10.86 7.33
N TYR A 35 7.19 11.02 8.59
CA TYR A 35 6.53 12.20 9.12
C TYR A 35 7.12 12.52 10.49
N ASN A 36 7.60 13.75 10.67
CA ASN A 36 8.28 14.19 11.90
C ASN A 36 9.35 13.19 12.39
N GLU A 37 10.23 12.73 11.49
CA GLU A 37 11.29 11.75 11.80
C GLU A 37 10.80 10.32 12.18
N HIS A 38 9.48 10.09 12.14
CA HIS A 38 8.86 8.80 12.42
C HIS A 38 8.34 8.12 11.16
N ILE A 39 8.27 6.78 11.20
CA ILE A 39 7.88 5.96 10.06
C ILE A 39 6.45 5.46 10.25
N PHE A 40 5.57 5.84 9.32
CA PHE A 40 4.19 5.40 9.29
C PHE A 40 3.89 4.61 8.02
N ARG A 41 2.84 3.81 8.09
CA ARG A 41 2.28 3.14 6.93
C ARG A 41 0.98 3.83 6.54
N ALA A 42 0.91 4.29 5.30
CA ALA A 42 -0.30 4.82 4.67
C ALA A 42 -1.28 3.69 4.34
N ASP A 43 -1.69 2.93 5.35
CA ASP A 43 -2.69 1.87 5.25
C ASP A 43 -4.09 2.37 5.66
N PRO A 44 -5.15 1.60 5.35
CA PRO A 44 -6.51 1.99 5.70
C PRO A 44 -6.72 2.15 7.21
N HIS A 45 -5.97 1.42 8.04
CA HIS A 45 -6.12 1.45 9.49
C HIS A 45 -5.63 2.80 10.04
N THR A 46 -4.40 3.18 9.71
CA THR A 46 -3.77 4.44 10.11
C THR A 46 -4.56 5.64 9.60
N ILE A 47 -5.00 5.60 8.33
CA ILE A 47 -5.85 6.66 7.75
C ILE A 47 -7.15 6.80 8.54
N CYS A 48 -7.81 5.69 8.87
CA CYS A 48 -9.09 5.74 9.59
C CYS A 48 -8.91 6.24 11.03
N VAL A 49 -7.88 5.78 11.73
CA VAL A 49 -7.56 6.22 13.09
C VAL A 49 -7.29 7.73 13.11
N VAL A 50 -6.41 8.21 12.23
CA VAL A 50 -6.07 9.64 12.13
C VAL A 50 -7.31 10.48 11.79
N ARG A 51 -8.16 10.00 10.87
CA ARG A 51 -9.41 10.68 10.52
C ARG A 51 -10.35 10.77 11.73
N THR A 52 -10.58 9.68 12.45
CA THR A 52 -11.47 9.65 13.62
C THR A 52 -10.94 10.51 14.75
N LEU A 53 -9.64 10.49 15.02
CA LEU A 53 -9.04 11.31 16.08
C LEU A 53 -9.12 12.80 15.74
N LYS A 54 -8.84 13.17 14.48
CA LYS A 54 -8.95 14.54 14.00
C LYS A 54 -10.37 15.14 14.17
N GLU A 55 -11.42 14.33 14.11
CA GLU A 55 -12.79 14.82 14.28
C GLU A 55 -13.09 15.30 15.71
N THR A 56 -12.29 14.88 16.69
CA THR A 56 -12.52 15.18 18.12
C THR A 56 -11.36 15.96 18.75
N LEU A 57 -10.14 15.82 18.24
CA LEU A 57 -8.91 16.34 18.85
C LEU A 57 -8.09 17.15 17.84
N ASP A 58 -7.61 18.31 18.26
CA ASP A 58 -6.69 19.14 17.48
C ASP A 58 -5.26 18.55 17.46
N CYS A 59 -4.87 17.86 18.54
CA CYS A 59 -3.59 17.15 18.67
C CYS A 59 -3.80 15.81 19.37
N PHE A 60 -3.06 14.77 18.98
CA PHE A 60 -3.16 13.44 19.56
C PHE A 60 -1.88 12.62 19.37
N PHE A 61 -1.82 11.48 20.05
CA PHE A 61 -0.71 10.55 19.93
C PHE A 61 -1.10 9.31 19.10
N ILE A 62 -0.20 8.88 18.22
CA ILE A 62 -0.33 7.63 17.46
C ILE A 62 0.99 6.86 17.52
N LEU A 63 0.92 5.54 17.40
CA LEU A 63 2.11 4.70 17.35
C LEU A 63 2.70 4.69 15.94
N ASP A 64 4.01 4.86 15.84
CA ASP A 64 4.75 4.61 14.60
C ASP A 64 4.92 3.09 14.36
N THR A 65 5.57 2.73 13.24
CA THR A 65 5.82 1.32 12.88
C THR A 65 6.69 0.58 13.89
N ASN A 66 7.45 1.31 14.73
CA ASN A 66 8.31 0.77 15.78
C ASN A 66 7.62 0.79 17.17
N ASN A 67 6.32 1.12 17.23
CA ASN A 67 5.55 1.30 18.46
C ASN A 67 6.01 2.46 19.35
N ASN A 68 6.67 3.47 18.78
CA ASN A 68 6.96 4.71 19.49
C ASN A 68 5.73 5.62 19.47
N PRO A 69 5.35 6.24 20.60
CA PRO A 69 4.30 7.25 20.62
C PRO A 69 4.79 8.53 19.94
N VAL A 70 4.01 9.03 18.98
CA VAL A 70 4.31 10.24 18.22
C VAL A 70 3.17 11.22 18.38
N GLU A 71 3.51 12.45 18.73
CA GLU A 71 2.54 13.55 18.78
C GLU A 71 2.27 14.07 17.36
N ILE A 72 0.99 14.12 17.00
CA ILE A 72 0.50 14.71 15.77
C ILE A 72 -0.09 16.06 16.11
N THR A 73 0.62 17.13 15.74
CA THR A 73 0.21 18.52 15.97
C THR A 73 -0.57 19.12 14.80
N ASP A 74 -0.40 18.59 13.59
CA ASP A 74 -1.21 18.91 12.41
C ASP A 74 -1.84 17.65 11.82
N PRO A 75 -2.99 17.20 12.35
CA PRO A 75 -3.70 16.05 11.83
C PRO A 75 -4.19 16.22 10.38
N SER A 76 -4.37 17.46 9.90
CA SER A 76 -4.86 17.72 8.55
C SER A 76 -3.78 17.46 7.50
N ASP A 77 -2.58 17.98 7.73
CA ASP A 77 -1.41 17.71 6.89
C ASP A 77 -1.00 16.24 6.96
N PHE A 78 -1.03 15.63 8.15
CA PHE A 78 -0.71 14.22 8.28
C PHE A 78 -1.70 13.33 7.51
N LEU A 79 -3.01 13.58 7.63
CA LEU A 79 -4.04 12.83 6.93
C LEU A 79 -3.95 12.99 5.41
N SER A 80 -3.68 14.19 4.90
CA SER A 80 -3.57 14.43 3.46
C SER A 80 -2.40 13.64 2.86
N LYS A 81 -1.23 13.66 3.53
CA LYS A 81 -0.04 12.88 3.13
C LYS A 81 -0.28 11.37 3.13
N LEU A 82 -0.99 10.86 4.14
CA LEU A 82 -1.36 9.44 4.20
C LEU A 82 -2.29 9.05 3.03
N ILE A 83 -3.32 9.86 2.75
CA ILE A 83 -4.25 9.59 1.65
C ILE A 83 -3.54 9.65 0.29
N GLU A 84 -2.75 10.70 0.06
CA GLU A 84 -1.99 10.88 -1.19
C GLU A 84 -1.07 9.68 -1.43
N ARG A 85 -0.27 9.30 -0.43
CA ARG A 85 0.66 8.17 -0.58
C ARG A 85 -0.06 6.85 -0.80
N ASN A 86 -1.18 6.63 -0.10
CA ASN A 86 -1.99 5.43 -0.28
C ASN A 86 -2.50 5.33 -1.72
N GLN A 87 -3.07 6.41 -2.26
CA GLN A 87 -3.58 6.45 -3.62
C GLN A 87 -2.46 6.36 -4.66
N GLU A 88 -1.33 7.05 -4.47
CA GLU A 88 -0.16 6.94 -5.35
C GLU A 88 0.34 5.50 -5.46
N SER A 89 0.42 4.81 -4.31
CA SER A 89 0.89 3.42 -4.22
C SER A 89 -0.08 2.45 -4.90
N LEU A 90 -1.38 2.60 -4.66
CA LEU A 90 -2.41 1.76 -5.26
C LEU A 90 -2.59 2.03 -6.75
N ASN A 91 -2.49 3.28 -7.19
CA ASN A 91 -2.50 3.64 -8.61
C ASN A 91 -1.31 3.00 -9.33
N SER A 92 -0.11 3.06 -8.74
CA SER A 92 1.07 2.39 -9.26
C SER A 92 0.87 0.87 -9.37
N TYR A 93 0.29 0.25 -8.34
CA TYR A 93 -0.03 -1.17 -8.34
C TYR A 93 -1.05 -1.55 -9.42
N HIS A 94 -2.11 -0.75 -9.57
CA HIS A 94 -3.14 -0.95 -10.59
C HIS A 94 -2.57 -0.90 -12.00
N GLN A 95 -1.65 0.03 -12.28
CA GLN A 95 -0.98 0.10 -13.57
C GLN A 95 -0.14 -1.16 -13.84
N MET A 96 0.63 -1.64 -12.85
CA MET A 96 1.36 -2.90 -12.97
C MET A 96 0.41 -4.08 -13.17
N TYR A 97 -0.74 -4.09 -12.50
CA TYR A 97 -1.75 -5.13 -12.60
C TYR A 97 -2.34 -5.23 -14.01
N LYS A 98 -2.65 -4.09 -14.65
CA LYS A 98 -3.10 -4.05 -16.05
C LYS A 98 -2.09 -4.66 -17.01
N THR A 99 -0.79 -4.46 -16.76
CA THR A 99 0.27 -5.07 -17.58
C THR A 99 0.31 -6.60 -17.48
N PHE A 100 -0.16 -7.18 -16.37
CA PHE A 100 -0.27 -8.64 -16.25
C PHE A 100 -1.44 -9.22 -17.05
N GLY A 101 -2.53 -8.47 -17.22
CA GLY A 101 -3.68 -8.87 -18.04
C GLY A 101 -3.34 -8.95 -19.53
N ASN A 102 -2.50 -8.04 -20.02
CA ASN A 102 -2.13 -7.95 -21.44
C ASN A 102 -1.05 -8.96 -21.89
N LYS A 103 -0.48 -9.76 -20.98
CA LYS A 103 0.51 -10.80 -21.33
C LYS A 103 -0.13 -12.14 -21.73
N GLY A 104 -1.47 -12.20 -21.73
CA GLY A 104 -2.26 -13.37 -22.09
C GLY A 104 -2.81 -13.37 -23.53
N ASP A 105 -2.62 -12.28 -24.27
CA ASP A 105 -3.03 -12.11 -25.68
C ASP A 105 -1.85 -12.22 -26.65
#